data_AF-A0A9W8DYI8-F1
#
_entry.id   AF-A0A9W8DYI8-F1
#
_cell.length_a   1.000
_cell.length_b   1.000
_cell.length_c   1.000
_cell.angle_alpha   90.00
_cell.angle_beta   90.00
_cell.angle_gamma   90.00
#
_symmetry.space_group_name_H-M   'P 1'
#
loop_
_entity.id
_entity.type
_entity.pdbx_description
1 polymer ?
#
loop_
_entity_poly.entity_id
_entity_poly.type
_entity_poly.pdbx_seq_one_letter_code
_entity_poly.pdbx_strand_id
1 'polypeptide(L)' 'MSAQNKLAKVGKDKEPTELELQVAQALFDLENNSTELKKDLRPIQINAVRE' A
#
# COMPACT_ATOMS: atom_id res chain seq x y z
N MET A 1 3.98 -0.91 -11.36
CA MET A 1 3.24 -0.32 -10.22
C MET A 1 4.23 -0.05 -9.12
N SER A 2 4.07 1.01 -8.32
CA SER A 2 4.93 1.35 -7.18
C SER A 2 4.18 1.11 -5.86
N ALA A 3 4.90 1.04 -4.75
CA ALA A 3 4.31 0.90 -3.41
C ALA A 3 3.29 2.02 -3.10
N GLN A 4 3.48 3.23 -3.63
CA GLN A 4 2.54 4.34 -3.47
C GLN A 4 1.12 4.03 -3.98
N ASN A 5 0.96 3.10 -4.93
CA ASN A 5 -0.36 2.69 -5.41
C ASN A 5 -1.19 1.94 -4.35
N LYS A 6 -0.53 1.42 -3.31
CA LYS A 6 -1.17 0.77 -2.16
C LYS A 6 -1.74 1.80 -1.20
N LEU A 7 -1.39 3.08 -1.31
CA LEU A 7 -2.01 4.15 -0.53
C LEU A 7 -3.28 4.61 -1.24
N ALA A 8 -4.39 4.67 -0.51
CA ALA A 8 -5.56 5.38 -1.00
C ALA A 8 -5.20 6.85 -1.17
N LYS A 9 -5.82 7.52 -2.15
CA LYS A 9 -5.66 8.98 -2.31
C LYS A 9 -6.40 9.68 -1.19
N VAL A 10 -5.79 9.76 -0.01
CA VAL A 10 -6.23 10.66 1.06
C VAL A 10 -6.05 12.08 0.51
N GLY A 11 -7.03 12.97 0.75
CA GLY A 11 -7.21 14.23 0.04
C GLY A 11 -5.93 15.02 -0.26
N LYS A 12 -5.96 15.80 -1.36
CA LYS A 12 -4.87 16.50 -2.08
C LYS A 12 -3.69 17.09 -1.29
N ASP A 13 -3.79 17.24 0.03
CA ASP A 13 -2.87 17.99 0.87
C ASP A 13 -2.24 17.16 2.00
N LYS A 14 -2.42 15.83 2.02
CA LYS A 14 -1.81 14.96 3.04
C LYS A 14 -0.74 14.05 2.44
N GLU A 15 0.52 14.36 2.74
CA GLU A 15 1.62 13.46 2.42
C GLU A 15 1.52 12.17 3.26
N PRO A 16 1.84 11.00 2.70
CA PRO A 16 1.89 9.76 3.43
C PRO A 16 2.91 9.84 4.57
N THR A 17 2.52 9.37 5.75
CA THR A 17 3.43 9.22 6.88
C THR A 17 4.46 8.13 6.60
N GLU A 18 5.59 8.15 7.33
CA GLU A 18 6.61 7.11 7.21
C GLU A 18 6.05 5.70 7.45
N LEU A 19 5.17 5.55 8.46
CA LEU A 19 4.52 4.28 8.76
C LEU A 19 3.63 3.79 7.61
N GLU A 20 2.87 4.70 6.99
CA GLU A 20 2.05 4.37 5.82
C GLU A 20 2.91 3.95 4.63
N LEU A 21 4.07 4.60 4.42
CA LEU A 21 5.03 4.20 3.39
C LEU A 21 5.62 2.81 3.66
N GLN A 22 5.98 2.51 4.91
CA GLN A 22 6.51 1.20 5.30
C GLN A 22 5.49 0.08 5.08
N VAL A 23 4.24 0.28 5.49
CA VAL A 23 3.17 -0.71 5.25
C VAL A 23 2.84 -0.85 3.77
N ALA A 24 2.79 0.26 3.02
CA ALA A 24 2.60 0.23 1.58
C ALA A 24 3.71 -0.56 0.86
N GLN A 25 4.96 -0.40 1.29
CA GLN A 25 6.10 -1.15 0.78
C GLN A 25 5.97 -2.65 1.07
N ALA A 26 5.66 -3.02 2.31
CA ALA A 26 5.47 -4.41 2.69
C ALA A 26 4.34 -5.10 1.90
N LEU A 27 3.22 -4.41 1.68
CA LEU A 27 2.10 -4.93 0.89
C LEU A 27 2.46 -5.07 -0.60
N PHE A 28 3.26 -4.16 -1.14
CA PHE A 28 3.74 -4.24 -2.50
C PHE A 28 4.70 -5.41 -2.71
N ASP A 29 5.63 -5.62 -1.76
CA ASP A 29 6.57 -6.74 -1.81
C ASP A 29 5.83 -8.08 -1.66
N LEU A 30 4.84 -8.15 -0.78
CA LEU A 30 4.00 -9.34 -0.63
C LEU A 30 3.21 -9.66 -1.92
N GLU A 31 2.66 -8.63 -2.59
CA GLU A 31 1.97 -8.79 -3.88
C GLU A 31 2.90 -9.35 -4.97
N ASN A 32 4.17 -8.94 -4.98
CA ASN A 32 5.11 -9.37 -6.00
C ASN A 32 5.72 -10.75 -5.71
N ASN A 33 5.88 -11.10 -4.44
CA ASN A 33 6.52 -12.36 -4.02
C ASN A 33 5.52 -13.51 -3.82
N SER A 34 4.21 -13.24 -3.70
CA SER A 34 3.17 -14.28 -3.57
C SER A 34 2.27 -14.36 -4.80
N THR A 35 2.49 -15.37 -5.64
CA THR A 35 1.73 -15.60 -6.87
C THR A 35 0.24 -15.86 -6.61
N GLU A 36 -0.08 -16.50 -5.49
CA GLU A 36 -1.44 -16.85 -5.08
C GLU A 36 -2.22 -15.61 -4.62
N LEU A 37 -1.57 -14.74 -3.83
CA LEU A 37 -2.20 -13.55 -3.27
C LEU A 37 -2.17 -12.35 -4.21
N LYS A 38 -1.35 -12.37 -5.27
CA LYS A 38 -1.13 -11.24 -6.18
C LYS A 38 -2.41 -10.62 -6.72
N LYS A 39 -3.36 -11.45 -7.16
CA LYS A 39 -4.64 -10.98 -7.73
C LYS A 39 -5.50 -10.28 -6.68
N ASP A 40 -5.49 -10.80 -5.46
CA ASP A 40 -6.32 -10.31 -4.37
C ASP A 40 -5.72 -9.06 -3.73
N LEU A 41 -4.38 -8.96 -3.70
CA LEU A 41 -3.68 -7.80 -3.16
C LEU A 41 -3.66 -6.61 -4.12
N ARG A 42 -3.65 -6.85 -5.44
CA ARG A 42 -3.59 -5.78 -6.46
C ARG A 42 -4.63 -4.65 -6.29
N PRO A 43 -5.92 -4.92 -6.02
CA PRO A 43 -6.91 -3.86 -5.83
C PRO A 43 -6.90 -3.22 -4.43
N ILE A 44 -6.14 -3.74 -3.47
CA ILE A 44 -6.15 -3.25 -2.08
C ILE A 44 -5.40 -1.92 -1.97
N GLN A 45 -6.06 -0.97 -1.30
CA GLN A 45 -5.49 0.29 -0.88
C GLN A 45 -5.72 0.52 0.63
N ILE A 46 -4.75 1.12 1.30
CA ILE A 46 -4.80 1.48 2.72
C ILE A 46 -5.17 2.97 2.88
N ASN A 47 -6.11 3.26 3.77
CA ASN A 47 -6.59 4.62 4.03
C ASN A 47 -5.82 5.34 5.14
N ALA A 48 -5.37 4.58 6.14
CA ALA A 48 -4.59 5.06 7.27
C ALA A 48 -3.93 3.86 7.96
N VAL A 49 -2.81 4.11 8.65
CA VAL A 49 -2.14 3.11 9.48
C VAL A 49 -1.92 3.71 10.86
N ARG A 50 -2.06 2.86 11.89
CA ARG A 50 -1.82 3.21 13.30
C ARG A 50 -1.17 2.03 14.00
N GLU A 51 -0.28 2.32 14.94
CA GLU A 51 0.31 1.36 15.89
C GLU A 51 -0.57 1.11 17.11
#